data_AF-A0AB34HWX3-F1
#
_entry.id   AF-A0AB34HWX3-F1
#
_cell.length_a   1.000
_cell.length_b   1.000
_cell.length_c   1.000
_cell.angle_alpha   90.00
_cell.angle_beta   90.00
_cell.angle_gamma   90.00
#
_symmetry.space_group_name_H-M   'P 1'
#
loop_
_entity.id
_entity.type
_entity.pdbx_description
1 polymer ?
#
loop_
_entity_poly.entity_id
_entity_poly.type
_entity_poly.pdbx_seq_one_letter_code
_entity_poly.pdbx_strand_id
1 'polypeptide(L)'
;MIIVLLVLQRLSWRGDGRLEMCGQVFTEDFPGRAESQMPQVALVFPNNDPAASMVAFYGCLLAEVVPVPIEVPLTRKDAGSQQIGFLLGSCGVTVALTSDACHKGLPKSPTGEIPQFKESKHLSKPPRDWFPHIKDANNDTAYIEYKTCKDGSVLGVTVTRIALLTHCQALTQACGYTEVSCFQSVMNMMHVISIPYSLMKVNPLSWIQKVCQYKAKVACVKSRDMHWALVAHRDQRDINLSSLRMLIVADGANPWSISSCDAFLNVFQSKGLRQEVICPCASSPEALTVAIRRYCCVNASGQPGEGVSFSS
;
A
#
# COMPACT_ATOMS: atom_id res chain seq x y z
N MET A 1 -2.00 6.59 5.58
CA MET A 1 -0.67 6.85 4.99
C MET A 1 0.42 6.29 5.91
N ILE A 2 1.11 5.24 5.46
CA ILE A 2 2.01 4.39 6.26
C ILE A 2 3.36 4.36 5.55
N ILE A 3 4.46 4.65 6.27
CA ILE A 3 5.81 4.38 5.73
C ILE A 3 6.02 2.87 5.74
N VAL A 4 6.49 2.33 4.62
CA VAL A 4 6.75 0.91 4.43
C VAL A 4 8.26 0.71 4.36
N LEU A 5 8.84 0.07 5.37
CA LEU A 5 10.23 -0.36 5.38
C LEU A 5 10.29 -1.84 5.00
N LEU A 6 11.03 -2.19 3.96
CA LEU A 6 11.25 -3.57 3.55
C LEU A 6 12.62 -4.01 4.06
N VAL A 7 12.60 -4.92 5.02
CA VAL A 7 13.77 -5.60 5.56
C VAL A 7 13.90 -6.94 4.86
N LEU A 8 15.01 -7.19 4.17
CA LEU A 8 15.29 -8.48 3.53
C LEU A 8 15.83 -9.47 4.57
N GLN A 9 14.99 -9.84 5.54
CA GLN A 9 15.21 -10.98 6.42
C GLN A 9 14.05 -11.96 6.26
N ARG A 10 14.40 -13.24 6.11
CA ARG A 10 13.52 -14.36 5.78
C ARG A 10 12.53 -14.61 6.93
N LEU A 11 11.34 -14.01 6.85
CA LEU A 11 10.19 -14.34 7.69
C LEU A 11 9.00 -14.65 6.76
N SER A 12 8.48 -15.86 6.92
CA SER A 12 7.41 -16.43 6.11
C SER A 12 6.06 -15.80 6.47
N TRP A 13 5.47 -15.04 5.56
CA TRP A 13 4.08 -14.55 5.69
C TRP A 13 3.05 -15.69 5.72
N ARG A 14 3.41 -16.90 5.26
CA ARG A 14 2.57 -18.11 5.36
C ARG A 14 2.41 -18.65 6.79
N GLY A 15 3.15 -18.13 7.77
CA GLY A 15 3.19 -18.72 9.12
C GLY A 15 1.96 -18.46 10.00
N ASP A 16 1.16 -17.42 9.72
CA ASP A 16 0.13 -16.95 10.68
C ASP A 16 -1.32 -17.26 10.24
N GLY A 17 -1.53 -17.86 9.06
CA GLY A 17 -2.84 -18.36 8.58
C GLY A 17 -3.95 -17.31 8.37
N ARG A 18 -3.74 -16.05 8.76
CA ARG A 18 -4.77 -14.99 8.75
C ARG A 18 -5.25 -14.66 7.34
N LEU A 19 -4.38 -14.79 6.35
CA LEU A 19 -4.71 -14.50 4.96
C LEU A 19 -5.64 -15.59 4.39
N GLU A 20 -5.32 -16.85 4.66
CA GLU A 20 -6.13 -18.00 4.30
C GLU A 20 -7.48 -18.01 5.04
N MET A 21 -7.48 -17.62 6.32
CA MET A 21 -8.71 -17.38 7.10
C MET A 21 -9.61 -16.33 6.47
N CYS A 22 -9.03 -15.21 6.04
CA CYS A 22 -9.78 -14.13 5.40
C CYS A 22 -10.36 -14.59 4.06
N GLY A 23 -9.56 -15.23 3.21
CA GLY A 23 -9.99 -15.76 1.91
C GLY A 23 -11.10 -16.82 1.99
N GLN A 24 -11.04 -17.72 2.96
CA GLN A 24 -12.08 -18.73 3.16
C GLN A 24 -13.40 -18.10 3.61
N VAL A 25 -13.38 -17.21 4.60
CA VAL A 25 -14.62 -16.58 5.09
C VAL A 25 -15.32 -15.82 3.96
N PHE A 26 -14.57 -15.13 3.10
CA PHE A 26 -15.16 -14.51 1.91
C PHE A 26 -15.75 -15.52 0.92
N THR A 27 -15.16 -16.70 0.80
CA THR A 27 -15.72 -17.77 -0.05
C THR A 27 -17.05 -18.28 0.52
N GLU A 28 -17.21 -18.32 1.84
CA GLU A 28 -18.43 -18.78 2.53
C GLU A 28 -19.51 -17.69 2.63
N ASP A 29 -19.11 -16.43 2.85
CA ASP A 29 -20.00 -15.28 3.05
C ASP A 29 -20.59 -14.71 1.76
N PHE A 30 -19.99 -15.02 0.61
CA PHE A 30 -20.49 -14.68 -0.72
C PHE A 30 -20.81 -15.96 -1.54
N PRO A 31 -21.77 -16.81 -1.09
CA PRO A 31 -22.12 -18.04 -1.78
C PRO A 31 -23.02 -17.72 -2.98
N GLY A 32 -22.42 -17.42 -4.13
CA GLY A 32 -23.20 -17.01 -5.30
C GLY A 32 -22.34 -16.68 -6.52
N ARG A 33 -21.59 -17.67 -7.02
CA ARG A 33 -20.73 -17.56 -8.21
C ARG A 33 -21.50 -17.49 -9.55
N ALA A 34 -22.80 -17.18 -9.53
CA ALA A 34 -23.70 -17.34 -10.67
C ALA A 34 -24.15 -16.01 -11.32
N GLU A 35 -23.73 -14.85 -10.81
CA GLU A 35 -23.99 -13.57 -11.46
C GLU A 35 -22.77 -13.11 -12.27
N SER A 36 -23.04 -12.44 -13.39
CA SER A 36 -22.08 -11.99 -14.40
C SER A 36 -21.01 -11.00 -13.91
N GLN A 37 -20.95 -10.66 -12.63
CA GLN A 37 -20.05 -9.66 -12.06
C GLN A 37 -19.58 -10.05 -10.66
N MET A 38 -18.26 -9.92 -10.40
CA MET A 38 -17.68 -10.23 -9.08
C MET A 38 -18.20 -9.27 -8.00
N PRO A 39 -18.47 -9.75 -6.78
CA PRO A 39 -18.94 -8.91 -5.68
C PRO A 39 -17.86 -7.90 -5.29
N GLN A 40 -18.29 -6.70 -4.92
CA GLN A 40 -17.40 -5.60 -4.53
C GLN A 40 -17.53 -5.31 -3.04
N VAL A 41 -16.39 -5.15 -2.36
CA VAL A 41 -16.36 -4.96 -0.92
C VAL A 41 -15.50 -3.75 -0.56
N ALA A 42 -16.08 -2.79 0.16
CA ALA A 42 -15.29 -1.67 0.65
C ALA A 42 -14.39 -2.09 1.81
N LEU A 43 -13.13 -1.68 1.78
CA LEU A 43 -12.19 -1.90 2.88
C LEU A 43 -11.99 -0.59 3.63
N VAL A 44 -12.51 -0.53 4.86
CA VAL A 44 -12.49 0.67 5.69
C VAL A 44 -11.68 0.38 6.96
N PHE A 45 -10.38 0.63 6.90
CA PHE A 45 -9.45 0.35 8.00
C PHE A 45 -8.70 1.60 8.43
N PRO A 46 -8.44 1.77 9.74
CA PRO A 46 -7.76 2.95 10.22
C PRO A 46 -6.28 2.90 9.83
N ASN A 47 -5.72 4.07 9.54
CA ASN A 47 -4.33 4.22 9.11
C ASN A 47 -3.27 3.75 10.13
N ASN A 48 -3.68 3.48 11.38
CA ASN A 48 -2.81 2.95 12.43
C ASN A 48 -2.79 1.42 12.49
N ASP A 49 -3.61 0.72 11.70
CA ASP A 49 -3.62 -0.74 11.55
C ASP A 49 -3.48 -1.17 10.07
N PRO A 50 -2.30 -0.96 9.47
CA PRO A 50 -2.01 -1.38 8.09
C PRO A 50 -2.20 -2.89 7.87
N ALA A 51 -1.93 -3.69 8.89
CA ALA A 51 -1.92 -5.15 8.77
C ALA A 51 -3.32 -5.68 8.49
N ALA A 52 -4.34 -5.21 9.21
CA ALA A 52 -5.72 -5.61 8.96
C ALA A 52 -6.20 -5.21 7.55
N SER A 53 -5.83 -4.01 7.08
CA SER A 53 -6.15 -3.55 5.72
C SER A 53 -5.52 -4.44 4.64
N MET A 54 -4.23 -4.77 4.79
CA MET A 54 -3.52 -5.65 3.85
C MET A 54 -4.12 -7.06 3.84
N VAL A 55 -4.40 -7.64 5.02
CA VAL A 55 -5.02 -8.97 5.12
C VAL A 55 -6.38 -8.99 4.44
N ALA A 56 -7.22 -7.97 4.66
CA ALA A 56 -8.52 -7.88 4.00
C ALA A 56 -8.40 -7.73 2.48
N PHE A 57 -7.49 -6.88 2.00
CA PHE A 57 -7.24 -6.69 0.57
C PHE A 57 -6.83 -7.97 -0.13
N TYR A 58 -5.81 -8.66 0.39
CA TYR A 58 -5.35 -9.91 -0.20
C TYR A 58 -6.35 -11.06 0.00
N GLY A 59 -7.11 -11.05 1.10
CA GLY A 59 -8.22 -11.97 1.33
C GLY A 59 -9.28 -11.86 0.23
N CYS A 60 -9.66 -10.63 -0.15
CA CYS A 60 -10.58 -10.39 -1.27
C CYS A 60 -10.03 -10.97 -2.59
N LEU A 61 -8.75 -10.72 -2.90
CA LEU A 61 -8.14 -11.23 -4.13
C LEU A 61 -8.14 -12.77 -4.21
N LEU A 62 -7.88 -13.44 -3.09
CA LEU A 62 -7.90 -14.91 -2.97
C LEU A 62 -9.31 -15.49 -3.04
N ALA A 63 -10.32 -14.71 -2.63
CA ALA A 63 -11.72 -15.11 -2.62
C ALA A 63 -12.50 -14.69 -3.88
N GLU A 64 -11.83 -14.10 -4.87
CA GLU A 64 -12.45 -13.57 -6.09
C GLU A 64 -13.49 -12.46 -5.82
N VAL A 65 -13.21 -11.65 -4.79
CA VAL A 65 -13.97 -10.46 -4.43
C VAL A 65 -13.15 -9.23 -4.86
N VAL A 66 -13.82 -8.19 -5.38
CA VAL A 66 -13.17 -6.93 -5.76
C VAL A 66 -13.09 -6.00 -4.55
N PRO A 67 -11.91 -5.78 -3.96
CA PRO A 67 -11.76 -4.81 -2.89
C PRO A 67 -11.83 -3.38 -3.43
N VAL A 68 -12.50 -2.51 -2.68
CA VAL A 68 -12.55 -1.06 -2.88
C VAL A 68 -11.95 -0.41 -1.62
N PRO A 69 -10.63 -0.15 -1.57
CA PRO A 69 -10.00 0.45 -0.40
C PRO A 69 -10.48 1.89 -0.21
N ILE A 70 -11.00 2.22 0.96
CA ILE A 70 -11.51 3.55 1.31
C ILE A 70 -10.78 4.06 2.56
N GLU A 71 -10.20 5.27 2.49
CA GLU A 71 -9.69 5.90 3.71
C GLU A 71 -10.83 6.24 4.66
N VAL A 72 -10.62 5.99 5.95
CA VAL A 72 -11.61 6.30 6.99
C VAL A 72 -11.93 7.80 6.95
N PRO A 73 -13.21 8.20 6.81
CA PRO A 73 -13.60 9.59 6.94
C PRO A 73 -13.38 10.04 8.38
N LEU A 74 -12.21 10.64 8.67
CA LEU A 74 -11.80 11.02 10.02
C LEU A 74 -12.61 12.21 10.57
N THR A 75 -13.26 13.00 9.69
CA THR A 75 -14.17 14.07 10.12
C THR A 75 -15.46 14.10 9.29
N ARG A 76 -16.59 14.42 9.96
CA ARG A 76 -17.91 14.61 9.31
C ARG A 76 -17.97 15.83 8.37
N LYS A 77 -16.94 16.70 8.38
CA LYS A 77 -16.93 17.99 7.68
C LYS A 77 -16.16 17.98 6.37
N ASP A 78 -15.47 16.89 6.04
CA ASP A 78 -14.75 16.79 4.77
C ASP A 78 -15.76 16.51 3.64
N ALA A 79 -15.81 17.39 2.64
CA ALA A 79 -16.69 17.22 1.47
C ALA A 79 -16.46 15.88 0.75
N GLY A 80 -15.22 15.35 0.79
CA GLY A 80 -14.88 14.03 0.28
C GLY A 80 -15.62 12.89 0.99
N SER A 81 -15.91 13.03 2.29
CA SER A 81 -16.65 12.02 3.06
C SER A 81 -18.09 11.84 2.56
N GLN A 82 -18.73 12.89 2.03
CA GLN A 82 -20.09 12.79 1.48
C GLN A 82 -20.10 12.08 0.13
N GLN A 83 -19.07 12.26 -0.69
CA GLN A 83 -18.96 11.64 -2.01
C GLN A 83 -18.52 10.18 -1.98
N ILE A 84 -17.87 9.73 -0.91
CA ILE A 84 -17.57 8.30 -0.71
C ILE A 84 -18.85 7.46 -0.73
N GLY A 85 -19.95 7.94 -0.13
CA GLY A 85 -21.24 7.24 -0.19
C GLY A 85 -21.76 7.08 -1.61
N PHE A 86 -21.66 8.14 -2.44
CA PHE A 86 -22.02 8.10 -3.84
C PHE A 86 -21.12 7.17 -4.66
N LEU A 87 -19.81 7.18 -4.41
CA LEU A 87 -18.86 6.26 -5.03
C LEU A 87 -19.23 4.81 -4.71
N LEU A 88 -19.42 4.46 -3.44
CA LEU A 88 -19.77 3.10 -3.02
C LEU A 88 -21.08 2.63 -3.65
N GLY A 89 -22.08 3.51 -3.72
CA GLY A 89 -23.34 3.24 -4.44
C GLY A 89 -23.11 3.02 -5.94
N SER A 90 -22.26 3.84 -6.58
CA SER A 90 -21.94 3.74 -8.01
C SER A 90 -21.13 2.48 -8.34
N CYS A 91 -20.31 2.03 -7.41
CA CYS A 91 -19.58 0.76 -7.48
C CYS A 91 -20.50 -0.45 -7.19
N GLY A 92 -21.70 -0.25 -6.64
CA GLY A 92 -22.57 -1.36 -6.24
C GLY A 92 -22.04 -2.11 -5.02
N VAL A 93 -21.27 -1.43 -4.16
CA VAL A 93 -20.75 -2.01 -2.91
C VAL A 93 -21.91 -2.17 -1.93
N THR A 94 -22.17 -3.42 -1.55
CA THR A 94 -23.22 -3.79 -0.59
C THR A 94 -22.66 -4.21 0.77
N VAL A 95 -21.39 -4.62 0.81
CA VAL A 95 -20.70 -5.08 2.01
C VAL A 95 -19.41 -4.29 2.19
N ALA A 96 -19.08 -4.03 3.45
CA ALA A 96 -17.85 -3.34 3.79
C ALA A 96 -17.17 -3.99 4.99
N LEU A 97 -15.86 -4.13 4.90
CA LEU A 97 -15.01 -4.71 5.93
C LEU A 97 -14.33 -3.61 6.71
N THR A 98 -14.40 -3.73 8.02
CA THR A 98 -13.87 -2.70 8.91
C THR A 98 -13.39 -3.26 10.24
N SER A 99 -12.76 -2.41 11.04
CA SER A 99 -12.45 -2.67 12.45
C SER A 99 -13.50 -2.04 13.35
N ASP A 100 -13.69 -2.52 14.59
CA ASP A 100 -14.66 -1.93 15.53
C ASP A 100 -14.48 -0.42 15.74
N ALA A 101 -13.22 0.02 15.72
CA ALA A 101 -12.89 1.43 15.91
C ALA A 101 -13.50 2.27 14.79
N CYS A 102 -13.42 1.78 13.55
CA CYS A 102 -14.02 2.43 12.38
C CYS A 102 -15.52 2.22 12.32
N HIS A 103 -16.03 1.03 12.65
CA HIS A 103 -17.46 0.72 12.68
C HIS A 103 -18.26 1.72 13.54
N LYS A 104 -17.73 2.06 14.72
CA LYS A 104 -18.34 3.07 15.62
C LYS A 104 -18.30 4.50 15.08
N GLY A 105 -17.34 4.82 14.20
CA GLY A 105 -17.13 6.15 13.64
C GLY A 105 -17.86 6.40 12.31
N LEU A 106 -18.36 5.36 11.66
CA LEU A 106 -19.03 5.47 10.37
C LEU A 106 -20.39 6.20 10.49
N PRO A 107 -20.75 7.01 9.47
CA PRO A 107 -22.05 7.66 9.44
C PRO A 107 -23.16 6.60 9.38
N LYS A 108 -24.10 6.68 10.32
CA LYS A 108 -25.31 5.86 10.34
C LYS A 108 -26.36 6.53 9.45
N SER A 109 -27.20 5.74 8.77
CA SER A 109 -28.35 6.26 8.04
C SER A 109 -29.30 7.03 8.98
N PRO A 110 -30.23 7.84 8.46
CA PRO A 110 -31.30 8.45 9.26
C PRO A 110 -32.15 7.43 10.03
N THR A 111 -32.21 6.18 9.54
CA THR A 111 -32.87 5.03 10.20
C THR A 111 -31.96 4.31 11.21
N GLY A 112 -30.72 4.76 11.39
CA GLY A 112 -29.73 4.16 12.29
C GLY A 112 -29.01 2.93 11.72
N GLU A 113 -29.34 2.53 10.49
CA GLU A 113 -28.73 1.41 9.79
C GLU A 113 -27.37 1.81 9.20
N ILE A 114 -26.41 0.91 9.34
CA ILE A 114 -25.09 1.04 8.75
C ILE A 114 -25.10 0.11 7.52
N PRO A 115 -24.84 0.58 6.28
CA PRO A 115 -24.85 -0.29 5.08
C PRO A 115 -24.08 -1.58 5.37
N GLN A 116 -24.70 -2.77 5.34
CA GLN A 116 -24.19 -4.03 5.95
C GLN A 116 -22.64 -4.13 6.07
N PHE A 117 -22.08 -3.55 7.14
CA PHE A 117 -20.64 -3.61 7.41
C PHE A 117 -20.40 -4.92 8.16
N LYS A 118 -19.73 -5.88 7.53
CA LYS A 118 -19.30 -7.12 8.22
C LYS A 118 -18.00 -6.84 8.97
N GLU A 119 -17.97 -7.17 10.25
CA GLU A 119 -16.77 -7.03 11.07
C GLU A 119 -15.77 -8.16 10.77
N SER A 120 -14.49 -7.80 10.63
CA SER A 120 -13.39 -8.72 10.33
C SER A 120 -13.02 -9.71 11.46
N LYS A 121 -13.83 -9.81 12.52
CA LYS A 121 -13.46 -10.45 13.79
C LYS A 121 -14.02 -11.85 13.98
N HIS A 122 -15.01 -12.22 13.18
CA HIS A 122 -15.66 -13.52 13.24
C HIS A 122 -15.11 -14.49 12.18
N LEU A 123 -13.82 -14.40 11.86
CA LEU A 123 -13.20 -15.27 10.87
C LEU A 123 -12.89 -16.63 11.48
N SER A 124 -13.58 -17.68 11.02
CA SER A 124 -13.30 -19.09 11.33
C SER A 124 -11.94 -19.50 10.74
N LYS A 125 -11.30 -20.50 11.35
CA LYS A 125 -10.08 -21.11 10.77
C LYS A 125 -10.46 -21.96 9.55
N PRO A 126 -9.67 -21.92 8.47
CA PRO A 126 -9.93 -22.75 7.31
C PRO A 126 -9.76 -24.23 7.60
N PRO A 127 -10.59 -25.07 6.96
CA PRO A 127 -10.31 -26.49 6.82
C PRO A 127 -8.87 -26.69 6.35
N ARG A 128 -8.22 -27.76 6.82
CA ARG A 128 -6.82 -28.05 6.47
C ARG A 128 -6.59 -28.25 4.96
N ASP A 129 -7.66 -28.53 4.23
CA ASP A 129 -7.75 -28.80 2.80
C ASP A 129 -8.27 -27.60 1.98
N TRP A 130 -8.51 -26.44 2.61
CA TRP A 130 -8.84 -25.23 1.85
C TRP A 130 -7.62 -24.74 1.08
N PHE A 131 -7.79 -24.57 -0.23
CA PHE A 131 -6.80 -23.95 -1.10
C PHE A 131 -7.48 -22.85 -1.91
N PRO A 132 -6.85 -21.66 -2.03
CA PRO A 132 -7.40 -20.61 -2.86
C PRO A 132 -7.38 -21.05 -4.32
N HIS A 133 -8.46 -20.75 -5.06
CA HIS A 133 -8.48 -20.98 -6.49
C HIS A 133 -7.69 -19.86 -7.18
N ILE A 134 -6.45 -20.16 -7.57
CA ILE A 134 -5.59 -19.19 -8.26
C ILE A 134 -5.86 -19.30 -9.75
N LYS A 135 -6.58 -18.31 -10.30
CA LYS A 135 -6.77 -18.13 -11.74
C LYS A 135 -5.60 -17.38 -12.37
N ASP A 136 -5.36 -17.64 -13.65
CA ASP A 136 -4.45 -16.84 -14.46
C ASP A 136 -4.92 -15.38 -14.51
N ALA A 137 -3.96 -14.45 -14.63
CA ALA A 137 -4.28 -13.04 -14.74
C ALA A 137 -5.01 -12.75 -16.05
N ASN A 138 -6.15 -12.06 -15.95
CA ASN A 138 -7.03 -11.74 -17.06
C ASN A 138 -7.47 -10.25 -16.98
N ASN A 139 -8.44 -9.87 -17.81
CA ASN A 139 -8.99 -8.50 -17.82
C ASN A 139 -10.05 -8.25 -16.73
N ASP A 140 -10.30 -9.21 -15.84
CA ASP A 140 -11.23 -9.00 -14.74
C ASP A 140 -10.67 -7.96 -13.76
N THR A 141 -11.57 -7.25 -13.10
CA THR A 141 -11.21 -6.29 -12.07
C THR A 141 -10.46 -6.95 -10.91
N ALA A 142 -9.26 -6.45 -10.61
CA ALA A 142 -8.52 -6.82 -9.42
C ALA A 142 -8.97 -6.00 -8.22
N TYR A 143 -9.08 -4.68 -8.37
CA TYR A 143 -9.55 -3.75 -7.33
C TYR A 143 -10.01 -2.43 -7.95
N ILE A 144 -10.68 -1.59 -7.15
CA ILE A 144 -11.06 -0.23 -7.55
C ILE A 144 -10.39 0.76 -6.59
N GLU A 145 -9.57 1.66 -7.13
CA GLU A 145 -8.97 2.78 -6.40
C GLU A 145 -9.81 4.03 -6.58
N TYR A 146 -10.02 4.81 -5.52
CA TYR A 146 -10.73 6.08 -5.67
C TYR A 146 -9.76 7.24 -5.81
N LYS A 147 -10.16 8.22 -6.63
CA LYS A 147 -9.43 9.46 -6.83
C LYS A 147 -10.37 10.64 -6.67
N THR A 148 -9.95 11.64 -5.90
CA THR A 148 -10.61 12.94 -5.86
C THR A 148 -10.02 13.86 -6.92
N CYS A 149 -10.85 14.34 -7.83
CA CYS A 149 -10.51 15.28 -8.87
C CYS A 149 -10.40 16.72 -8.33
N LYS A 150 -9.79 17.61 -9.12
CA LYS A 150 -9.58 19.02 -8.74
C LYS A 150 -10.88 19.81 -8.59
N ASP A 151 -11.91 19.41 -9.33
CA ASP A 151 -13.27 19.93 -9.23
C ASP A 151 -14.02 19.40 -7.99
N GLY A 152 -13.35 18.56 -7.19
CA GLY A 152 -13.91 17.93 -6.01
C GLY A 152 -14.84 16.78 -6.34
N SER A 153 -14.88 16.25 -7.57
CA SER A 153 -15.57 14.99 -7.87
C SER A 153 -14.74 13.77 -7.42
N VAL A 154 -15.39 12.62 -7.20
CA VAL A 154 -14.71 11.35 -6.86
C VAL A 154 -14.97 10.33 -7.96
N LEU A 155 -13.90 9.72 -8.46
CA LEU A 155 -13.93 8.71 -9.51
C LEU A 155 -13.40 7.37 -8.97
N GLY A 156 -14.02 6.28 -9.41
CA GLY A 156 -13.49 4.92 -9.21
C GLY A 156 -12.65 4.51 -10.42
N VAL A 157 -11.37 4.23 -10.18
CA VAL A 157 -10.42 3.75 -11.18
C VAL A 157 -10.32 2.24 -11.05
N THR A 158 -10.73 1.54 -12.09
CA THR A 158 -10.71 0.07 -12.14
C THR A 158 -9.31 -0.40 -12.53
N VAL A 159 -8.70 -1.24 -11.71
CA VAL A 159 -7.42 -1.89 -12.02
C VAL A 159 -7.67 -3.36 -12.30
N THR A 160 -7.24 -3.83 -13.46
CA THR A 160 -7.41 -5.24 -13.88
C THR A 160 -6.33 -6.15 -13.29
N ARG A 161 -6.60 -7.46 -13.25
CA ARG A 161 -5.63 -8.47 -12.79
C ARG A 161 -4.38 -8.49 -13.64
N ILE A 162 -4.51 -8.38 -14.96
CA ILE A 162 -3.35 -8.32 -15.87
C ILE A 162 -2.54 -7.04 -15.71
N ALA A 163 -3.18 -5.89 -15.51
CA ALA A 163 -2.48 -4.62 -15.27
C ALA A 163 -1.70 -4.69 -13.95
N LEU A 164 -2.32 -5.20 -12.89
CA LEU A 164 -1.69 -5.38 -11.59
C LEU A 164 -0.48 -6.33 -11.67
N LEU A 165 -0.62 -7.48 -12.34
CA LEU A 165 0.48 -8.44 -12.50
C LEU A 165 1.64 -7.85 -13.30
N THR A 166 1.34 -7.25 -14.45
CA THR A 166 2.34 -6.64 -15.34
C THR A 166 3.10 -5.53 -14.61
N HIS A 167 2.38 -4.69 -13.86
CA HIS A 167 2.98 -3.65 -13.04
C HIS A 167 3.90 -4.22 -11.96
N CYS A 168 3.49 -5.28 -11.25
CA CYS A 168 4.34 -5.91 -10.25
C CYS A 168 5.61 -6.56 -10.87
N GLN A 169 5.50 -7.14 -12.06
CA GLN A 169 6.66 -7.64 -12.82
C GLN A 169 7.63 -6.51 -13.18
N ALA A 170 7.09 -5.40 -13.68
CA ALA A 170 7.88 -4.25 -14.06
C ALA A 170 8.59 -3.62 -12.85
N LEU A 171 7.91 -3.50 -11.70
CA LEU A 171 8.52 -3.04 -10.44
C LEU A 171 9.58 -4.01 -9.90
N THR A 172 9.34 -5.32 -9.99
CA THR A 172 10.30 -6.35 -9.57
C THR A 172 11.61 -6.20 -10.34
N GLN A 173 11.53 -6.01 -11.65
CA GLN A 173 12.68 -5.79 -12.52
C GLN A 173 13.37 -4.44 -12.24
N ALA A 174 12.60 -3.35 -12.14
CA ALA A 174 13.14 -2.01 -11.90
C ALA A 174 13.85 -1.87 -10.55
N CYS A 175 13.36 -2.60 -9.53
CA CYS A 175 13.93 -2.61 -8.19
C CYS A 175 15.04 -3.65 -7.98
N GLY A 176 15.35 -4.46 -9.01
CA GLY A 176 16.38 -5.50 -8.94
C GLY A 176 16.06 -6.61 -7.94
N TYR A 177 14.79 -7.00 -7.82
CA TYR A 177 14.39 -8.21 -7.09
C TYR A 177 14.64 -9.43 -7.98
N THR A 178 15.35 -10.43 -7.47
CA THR A 178 15.90 -11.54 -8.25
C THR A 178 14.98 -12.76 -8.40
N GLU A 179 13.73 -12.73 -7.95
CA GLU A 179 12.84 -13.89 -8.00
C GLU A 179 11.53 -13.65 -8.78
N VAL A 180 11.20 -14.65 -9.60
CA VAL A 180 10.21 -14.64 -10.67
C VAL A 180 8.87 -15.22 -10.17
N SER A 181 8.19 -14.53 -9.26
CA SER A 181 6.72 -14.64 -9.08
C SER A 181 6.23 -13.49 -8.20
N CYS A 182 5.68 -12.45 -8.82
CA CYS A 182 5.62 -11.10 -8.25
C CYS A 182 4.66 -10.87 -7.07
N PHE A 183 3.74 -11.78 -6.76
CA PHE A 183 2.85 -11.64 -5.61
C PHE A 183 3.18 -12.60 -4.46
N GLN A 184 3.57 -13.84 -4.77
CA GLN A 184 3.91 -14.83 -3.74
C GLN A 184 5.38 -14.81 -3.34
N SER A 185 6.36 -14.64 -4.25
CA SER A 185 7.78 -14.54 -3.86
C SER A 185 8.13 -13.18 -3.24
N VAL A 186 7.57 -12.10 -3.78
CA VAL A 186 7.87 -10.74 -3.31
C VAL A 186 7.42 -10.56 -1.86
N MET A 187 6.21 -11.02 -1.50
CA MET A 187 5.79 -10.99 -0.10
C MET A 187 6.41 -12.09 0.76
N ASN A 188 6.66 -13.30 0.25
CA ASN A 188 7.29 -14.36 1.06
C ASN A 188 8.76 -14.09 1.45
N MET A 189 9.43 -13.14 0.80
CA MET A 189 10.84 -12.84 1.05
C MET A 189 11.09 -11.44 1.63
N MET A 190 10.04 -10.64 1.84
CA MET A 190 10.15 -9.29 2.37
C MET A 190 9.49 -9.17 3.74
N HIS A 191 10.29 -8.87 4.76
CA HIS A 191 9.78 -8.46 6.06
C HIS A 191 9.37 -6.98 5.98
N VAL A 192 8.06 -6.73 6.00
CA VAL A 192 7.51 -5.38 5.89
C VAL A 192 7.27 -4.79 7.27
N ILE A 193 7.92 -3.68 7.57
CA ILE A 193 7.69 -2.90 8.79
C ILE A 193 6.96 -1.62 8.41
N SER A 194 5.70 -1.54 8.80
CA SER A 194 4.88 -0.35 8.65
C SER A 194 5.03 0.59 9.84
N ILE A 195 5.38 1.85 9.59
CA ILE A 195 5.44 2.89 10.64
C ILE A 195 4.13 3.68 10.64
N PRO A 196 3.31 3.59 11.71
CA PRO A 196 2.04 4.29 11.77
C PRO A 196 2.22 5.82 11.76
N TYR A 197 1.34 6.52 11.05
CA TYR A 197 1.38 7.99 11.01
C TYR A 197 1.22 8.63 12.38
N SER A 198 0.44 8.03 13.28
CA SER A 198 0.28 8.49 14.67
C SER A 198 1.60 8.52 15.42
N LEU A 199 2.48 7.53 15.20
CA LEU A 199 3.83 7.52 15.77
C LEU A 199 4.70 8.61 15.17
N MET A 200 4.62 8.83 13.85
CA MET A 200 5.41 9.85 13.17
C MET A 200 5.02 11.29 13.55
N LYS A 201 3.76 11.53 13.94
CA LYS A 201 3.34 12.82 14.49
C LYS A 201 4.08 13.18 15.78
N VAL A 202 4.33 12.18 16.64
CA VAL A 202 5.00 12.37 17.94
C VAL A 202 6.52 12.32 17.77
N ASN A 203 7.01 11.43 16.91
CA ASN A 203 8.43 11.25 16.62
C ASN A 203 8.65 11.13 15.10
N PRO A 204 8.92 12.25 14.40
CA PRO A 204 9.14 12.25 12.95
C PRO A 204 10.36 11.44 12.49
N LEU A 205 11.33 11.21 13.37
CA LEU A 205 12.51 10.41 13.07
C LEU A 205 12.29 8.90 13.24
N SER A 206 11.14 8.48 13.75
CA SER A 206 10.88 7.07 14.07
C SER A 206 11.18 6.13 12.90
N TRP A 207 10.90 6.52 11.65
CA TRP A 207 11.21 5.71 10.49
C TRP A 207 12.72 5.61 10.21
N ILE A 208 13.49 6.70 10.35
CA ILE A 208 14.96 6.68 10.24
C ILE A 208 15.55 5.80 11.33
N GLN A 209 15.06 5.93 12.57
CA GLN A 209 15.46 5.10 13.69
C GLN A 209 15.21 3.61 13.41
N LYS A 210 14.07 3.26 12.78
CA LYS A 210 13.79 1.88 12.36
C LYS A 210 14.67 1.42 11.21
N VAL A 211 15.03 2.28 10.26
CA VAL A 211 16.03 1.97 9.23
C VAL A 211 17.37 1.61 9.89
N CYS A 212 17.84 2.42 10.83
CA CYS A 212 19.08 2.13 11.58
C CYS A 212 18.97 0.84 12.39
N GLN A 213 17.88 0.68 13.16
CA GLN A 213 17.66 -0.45 14.06
C GLN A 213 17.62 -1.78 13.30
N TYR A 214 16.89 -1.84 12.19
CA TYR A 214 16.69 -3.07 11.42
C TYR A 214 17.62 -3.21 10.22
N LYS A 215 18.53 -2.25 10.02
CA LYS A 215 19.41 -2.17 8.84
C LYS A 215 18.61 -2.34 7.54
N ALA A 216 17.49 -1.64 7.45
CA ALA A 216 16.54 -1.77 6.35
C ALA A 216 17.23 -1.51 5.00
N LYS A 217 16.88 -2.31 3.99
CA LYS A 217 17.46 -2.20 2.65
C LYS A 217 16.64 -1.28 1.77
N VAL A 218 15.32 -1.33 1.88
CA VAL A 218 14.43 -0.47 1.11
C VAL A 218 13.50 0.28 2.05
N ALA A 219 13.29 1.56 1.80
CA ALA A 219 12.33 2.39 2.50
C ALA A 219 11.44 3.12 1.48
N CYS A 220 10.14 3.18 1.72
CA CYS A 220 9.19 3.96 0.92
C CYS A 220 8.60 5.08 1.78
N VAL A 221 8.81 6.33 1.36
CA VAL A 221 8.48 7.54 2.12
C VAL A 221 7.83 8.59 1.21
N LYS A 222 7.17 9.59 1.78
CA LYS A 222 6.80 10.83 1.07
C LYS A 222 7.82 11.93 1.30
N SER A 223 7.88 12.92 0.40
CA SER A 223 8.70 14.13 0.58
C SER A 223 8.44 14.84 1.91
N ARG A 224 7.18 14.85 2.34
CA ARG A 224 6.78 15.38 3.64
C ARG A 224 7.46 14.66 4.80
N ASP A 225 7.59 13.34 4.74
CA ASP A 225 8.20 12.55 5.79
C ASP A 225 9.71 12.82 5.89
N MET A 226 10.37 13.00 4.74
CA MET A 226 11.76 13.45 4.67
C MET A 226 11.92 14.85 5.26
N HIS A 227 11.04 15.79 4.93
CA HIS A 227 11.06 17.15 5.46
C HIS A 227 10.92 17.18 6.98
N TRP A 228 9.95 16.45 7.54
CA TRP A 228 9.78 16.40 8.99
C TRP A 228 10.95 15.71 9.70
N ALA A 229 11.52 14.67 9.10
CA ALA A 229 12.74 14.06 9.61
C ALA A 229 13.93 15.03 9.58
N LEU A 230 14.05 15.86 8.54
CA LEU A 230 15.07 16.91 8.48
C LEU A 230 14.94 17.90 9.62
N VAL A 231 13.74 18.40 9.87
CA VAL A 231 13.48 19.37 10.95
C VAL A 231 13.79 18.74 12.32
N ALA A 232 13.46 17.46 12.51
CA ALA A 232 13.61 16.76 13.78
C ALA A 232 15.03 16.22 14.06
N HIS A 233 15.94 16.17 13.08
CA HIS A 233 17.25 15.50 13.25
C HIS A 233 18.24 16.24 14.16
N ARG A 234 17.99 17.51 14.52
CA ARG A 234 19.02 18.51 14.88
C ARG A 234 19.99 18.07 16.00
N ASP A 235 19.64 17.09 16.82
CA ASP A 235 20.47 16.64 17.95
C ASP A 235 20.78 15.13 17.96
N GLN A 236 20.61 14.43 16.84
CA GLN A 236 20.78 12.97 16.77
C GLN A 236 22.14 12.57 16.19
N ARG A 237 22.98 11.94 17.01
CA ARG A 237 24.34 11.54 16.61
C ARG A 237 24.39 10.18 15.93
N ASP A 238 23.53 9.24 16.34
CA ASP A 238 23.57 7.82 15.96
C ASP A 238 22.67 7.46 14.77
N ILE A 239 22.76 8.24 13.69
CA ILE A 239 22.06 7.94 12.42
C ILE A 239 23.05 7.37 11.41
N ASN A 240 22.75 6.19 10.87
CA ASN A 240 23.50 5.58 9.80
C ASN A 240 22.55 4.95 8.75
N LEU A 241 22.49 5.58 7.59
CA LEU A 241 21.64 5.19 6.46
C LEU A 241 22.37 4.38 5.39
N SER A 242 23.63 3.97 5.62
CA SER A 242 24.43 3.18 4.67
C SER A 242 23.82 1.82 4.31
N SER A 243 22.94 1.31 5.18
CA SER A 243 22.22 0.05 4.96
C SER A 243 21.22 0.14 3.80
N LEU A 244 20.70 1.35 3.50
CA LEU A 244 19.76 1.56 2.41
C LEU A 244 20.43 1.27 1.06
N ARG A 245 19.72 0.48 0.24
CA ARG A 245 19.99 0.32 -1.18
C ARG A 245 18.99 1.12 -2.03
N MET A 246 17.81 1.42 -1.49
CA MET A 246 16.75 2.11 -2.21
C MET A 246 15.86 2.89 -1.25
N LEU A 247 15.60 4.15 -1.56
CA LEU A 247 14.70 5.06 -0.86
C LEU A 247 13.68 5.56 -1.88
N ILE A 248 12.52 4.91 -1.93
CA ILE A 248 11.43 5.25 -2.84
C ILE A 248 10.70 6.49 -2.28
N VAL A 249 10.59 7.54 -3.09
CA VAL A 249 9.84 8.76 -2.72
C VAL A 249 8.51 8.77 -3.47
N ALA A 250 7.45 8.32 -2.79
CA ALA A 250 6.14 8.01 -3.36
C ALA A 250 5.10 9.12 -3.15
N ASP A 251 5.32 10.26 -3.81
CA ASP A 251 4.41 11.41 -3.74
C ASP A 251 3.43 11.53 -4.92
N GLY A 252 3.36 10.53 -5.80
CA GLY A 252 2.59 10.66 -7.04
C GLY A 252 3.11 11.82 -7.90
N ALA A 253 2.20 12.66 -8.41
CA ALA A 253 2.54 13.82 -9.24
C ALA A 253 2.93 15.09 -8.46
N ASN A 254 3.68 14.96 -7.35
CA ASN A 254 4.06 16.10 -6.50
C ASN A 254 5.37 16.77 -6.97
N PRO A 255 5.35 18.06 -7.38
CA PRO A 255 6.54 18.76 -7.85
C PRO A 255 7.59 19.03 -6.75
N TRP A 256 7.20 19.01 -5.48
CA TRP A 256 8.10 19.30 -4.35
C TRP A 256 9.02 18.13 -3.97
N SER A 257 8.80 16.97 -4.57
CA SER A 257 9.54 15.74 -4.27
C SER A 257 11.04 15.88 -4.54
N ILE A 258 11.42 16.52 -5.65
CA ILE A 258 12.82 16.68 -6.06
C ILE A 258 13.59 17.55 -5.07
N SER A 259 13.11 18.76 -4.78
CA SER A 259 13.77 19.67 -3.83
C SER A 259 13.88 19.06 -2.42
N SER A 260 12.90 18.24 -2.02
CA SER A 260 12.93 17.52 -0.75
C SER A 260 14.00 16.42 -0.73
N CYS A 261 14.21 15.74 -1.86
CA CYS A 261 15.30 14.76 -2.02
C CYS A 261 16.67 15.43 -1.87
N ASP A 262 16.89 16.58 -2.52
CA ASP A 262 18.17 17.30 -2.47
C ASP A 262 18.47 17.79 -1.05
N ALA A 263 17.48 18.40 -0.39
CA ALA A 263 17.61 18.84 1.00
C ALA A 263 17.92 17.66 1.95
N PHE A 264 17.26 16.51 1.73
CA PHE A 264 17.47 15.32 2.53
C PHE A 264 18.87 14.74 2.33
N LEU A 265 19.33 14.66 1.08
CA LEU A 265 20.66 14.19 0.72
C LEU A 265 21.74 15.05 1.35
N ASN A 266 21.65 16.38 1.24
CA ASN A 266 22.66 17.31 1.74
C ASN A 266 22.97 17.12 3.24
N VAL A 267 21.95 16.78 4.05
CA VAL A 267 22.13 16.50 5.47
C VAL A 267 22.63 15.09 5.71
N PHE A 268 21.94 14.09 5.15
CA PHE A 268 22.13 12.70 5.53
C PHE A 268 23.25 11.99 4.74
N GLN A 269 23.86 12.65 3.76
CA GLN A 269 25.04 12.14 3.05
C GLN A 269 26.19 11.85 4.04
N SER A 270 26.43 12.78 4.98
CA SER A 270 27.40 12.58 6.07
C SER A 270 27.05 11.43 7.02
N LYS A 271 25.79 10.96 6.98
CA LYS A 271 25.24 9.85 7.76
C LYS A 271 25.10 8.56 6.93
N GLY A 272 25.83 8.46 5.81
CA GLY A 272 25.91 7.25 5.00
C GLY A 272 24.82 7.08 3.94
N LEU A 273 23.92 8.07 3.78
CA LEU A 273 22.98 8.07 2.66
C LEU A 273 23.74 8.33 1.35
N ARG A 274 23.50 7.51 0.34
CA ARG A 274 24.13 7.70 -0.98
C ARG A 274 23.12 8.24 -1.98
N GLN A 275 23.56 9.13 -2.88
CA GLN A 275 22.66 9.80 -3.82
C GLN A 275 21.94 8.81 -4.75
N GLU A 276 22.63 7.76 -5.16
CA GLU A 276 22.12 6.74 -6.09
C GLU A 276 21.01 5.87 -5.49
N VAL A 277 20.83 5.88 -4.16
CA VAL A 277 19.74 5.12 -3.54
C VAL A 277 18.41 5.87 -3.55
N ILE A 278 18.40 7.18 -3.82
CA ILE A 278 17.17 7.98 -3.82
C ILE A 278 16.42 7.79 -5.14
N CYS A 279 15.21 7.24 -5.04
CA CYS A 279 14.36 6.87 -6.16
C CYS A 279 13.02 7.62 -6.08
N PRO A 280 12.94 8.88 -6.58
CA PRO A 280 11.66 9.51 -6.81
C PRO A 280 10.81 8.66 -7.73
N CYS A 281 9.54 8.48 -7.38
CA CYS A 281 8.59 7.80 -8.25
C CYS A 281 7.36 8.68 -8.53
N ALA A 282 6.93 8.67 -9.78
CA ALA A 282 5.67 9.23 -10.22
C ALA A 282 4.65 8.11 -10.32
N SER A 283 3.46 8.34 -9.77
CA SER A 283 2.34 7.40 -9.82
C SER A 283 1.01 8.13 -9.93
N SER A 284 0.01 7.46 -10.49
CA SER A 284 -1.38 7.88 -10.46
C SER A 284 -2.29 6.65 -10.35
N PRO A 285 -3.52 6.80 -9.82
CA PRO A 285 -4.47 5.70 -9.80
C PRO A 285 -4.71 5.09 -11.19
N GLU A 286 -4.73 5.92 -12.25
CA GLU A 286 -5.00 5.47 -13.62
C GLU A 286 -3.84 4.72 -14.29
N ALA A 287 -2.61 4.97 -13.88
CA ALA A 287 -1.41 4.42 -14.53
C ALA A 287 -0.50 3.65 -13.57
N LEU A 288 -0.98 3.38 -12.34
CA LEU A 288 -0.20 2.79 -11.27
C LEU A 288 1.11 3.57 -11.06
N THR A 289 2.27 2.92 -11.05
CA THR A 289 3.56 3.62 -11.11
C THR A 289 3.86 4.00 -12.55
N VAL A 290 4.02 5.30 -12.82
CA VAL A 290 4.34 5.87 -14.14
C VAL A 290 5.85 5.89 -14.37
N ALA A 291 6.63 6.22 -13.34
CA ALA A 291 8.08 6.21 -13.44
C ALA A 291 8.74 5.93 -12.09
N ILE A 292 9.84 5.19 -12.11
CA ILE A 292 10.73 5.03 -10.96
C ILE A 292 12.18 5.14 -11.43
N ARG A 293 13.00 5.87 -10.69
CA ARG A 293 14.44 5.90 -10.95
C ARG A 293 15.04 4.53 -10.64
N ARG A 294 15.70 3.92 -11.63
CA ARG A 294 16.24 2.56 -11.53
C ARG A 294 17.35 2.47 -10.47
N TYR A 295 17.40 1.35 -9.78
CA TYR A 295 18.56 0.97 -8.97
C TYR A 295 19.71 0.53 -9.90
N CYS A 296 20.82 1.27 -9.90
CA CYS A 296 22.06 0.83 -10.55
C CYS A 296 22.91 0.02 -9.56
N CYS A 297 23.15 -1.25 -9.88
CA CYS A 297 24.27 -1.98 -9.29
C CYS A 297 25.57 -1.39 -9.85
N VAL A 298 26.52 -1.07 -8.97
CA VAL A 298 27.74 -0.27 -9.24
C VAL A 298 28.75 -0.97 -10.20
N ASN A 299 28.38 -2.05 -10.88
CA ASN A 299 29.29 -2.80 -11.74
C ASN A 299 29.09 -2.61 -13.26
N ALA A 300 28.18 -1.75 -13.70
CA ALA A 300 28.08 -1.37 -15.11
C ALA A 300 28.19 0.14 -15.24
N SER A 301 29.39 0.60 -15.64
CA SER A 301 29.70 1.92 -16.21
C SER A 301 28.96 3.11 -15.60
N GLY A 302 29.66 3.93 -14.78
CA GLY A 302 29.25 5.15 -14.06
C GLY A 302 28.31 6.18 -14.73
N GLN A 303 27.19 5.72 -15.29
CA GLN A 303 26.12 6.51 -15.84
C GLN A 303 25.05 6.72 -14.76
N PRO A 304 24.48 7.93 -14.64
CA PRO A 304 23.33 8.16 -13.78
C PRO A 304 22.22 7.17 -14.14
N GLY A 305 21.62 6.51 -13.14
CA GLY A 305 20.54 5.55 -13.40
C GLY A 305 19.41 6.18 -14.20
N GLU A 306 19.14 5.63 -15.39
CA GLU A 306 18.05 6.05 -16.26
C GLU A 306 16.70 5.79 -15.56
N GLY A 307 15.75 6.71 -15.74
CA GLY A 307 14.38 6.51 -15.28
C GLY A 307 13.72 5.41 -16.12
N VAL A 308 13.02 4.48 -15.47
CA VAL A 308 12.13 3.55 -16.16
C VAL A 308 10.76 4.20 -16.24
N SER A 309 10.28 4.47 -17.45
CA SER A 309 8.88 4.82 -17.69
C SER A 309 8.07 3.55 -17.91
N PHE A 310 6.97 3.42 -17.19
CA PHE A 310 5.99 2.37 -17.43
C PHE A 310 4.94 2.94 -18.40
N SER A 311 4.81 2.34 -19.58
CA SER A 311 3.73 2.65 -20.52
C SER A 311 2.51 1.81 -20.17
N SER A 312 1.35 2.45 -20.11
CA SER A 312 0.02 1.83 -19.96
C SER A 312 -0.36 1.04 -21.20
#